data_AF-A0A2G0V8J8-F1
#
_entry.id   AF-A0A2G0V8J8-F1
#
_cell.length_a   1.000
_cell.length_b   1.000
_cell.length_c   1.000
_cell.angle_alpha   90.00
_cell.angle_beta   90.00
_cell.angle_gamma   90.00
#
_symmetry.space_group_name_H-M   'P 1'
#
loop_
_entity.id
_entity.type
_entity.pdbx_description
1 polymer ?
#
loop_
_entity_poly.entity_id
_entity_poly.type
_entity_poly.pdbx_seq_one_letter_code
_entity_poly.pdbx_strand_id
1 'polypeptide(L)'
;MADSNEYVADSIRMWVSSGFYTAEEMHAMIDDIIDGDCDVPALKALILPELQRKLDAERNWPQVTACDRLDDVFYHLHEDGICALQNAGYETSDGFTEVAEVLDEAPDDHYHGFCFYHGQDVECVVKSDVLYIAFGAINDDPAQALKVGQRLATVLKAAGFEVVWNETVERCVEVHNFKWQRRSPVTDSGLDALSTLH
;
A
#
# COMPACT_ATOMS: atom_id res chain seq x y z
N MET A 1 22.14 1.09 20.23
CA MET A 1 22.42 -0.35 20.00
C MET A 1 21.13 -1.18 19.95
N ALA A 2 20.41 -1.42 21.06
CA ALA A 2 19.19 -2.24 21.03
C ALA A 2 18.04 -1.55 20.28
N ASP A 3 17.80 -0.28 20.59
CA ASP A 3 16.68 0.49 20.04
C ASP A 3 16.76 0.67 18.51
N SER A 4 17.96 0.91 17.94
CA SER A 4 18.16 1.02 16.48
C SER A 4 17.94 -0.31 15.75
N ASN A 5 18.47 -1.43 16.29
CA ASN A 5 18.23 -2.76 15.71
C ASN A 5 16.76 -3.17 15.82
N GLU A 6 16.10 -2.86 16.94
CA GLU A 6 14.68 -3.15 17.16
C GLU A 6 13.81 -2.37 16.17
N TYR A 7 14.09 -1.07 15.98
CA TYR A 7 13.44 -0.23 14.98
C TYR A 7 13.54 -0.83 13.57
N VAL A 8 14.76 -1.16 13.10
CA VAL A 8 14.93 -1.75 11.76
C VAL A 8 14.25 -3.11 11.65
N ALA A 9 14.27 -3.92 12.72
CA ALA A 9 13.57 -5.20 12.73
C ALA A 9 12.04 -5.03 12.66
N ASP A 10 11.47 -4.00 13.29
CA ASP A 10 10.06 -3.65 13.17
C ASP A 10 9.73 -3.16 11.75
N SER A 11 10.58 -2.34 11.14
CA SER A 11 10.43 -1.93 9.75
C SER A 11 10.42 -3.13 8.81
N ILE A 12 11.33 -4.10 8.99
CA ILE A 12 11.34 -5.34 8.20
C ILE A 12 10.02 -6.11 8.34
N ARG A 13 9.54 -6.29 9.58
CA ARG A 13 8.25 -6.97 9.83
C ARG A 13 7.09 -6.22 9.16
N MET A 14 7.14 -4.90 9.15
CA MET A 14 6.14 -4.06 8.51
C MET A 14 6.19 -4.17 6.99
N TRP A 15 7.36 -4.07 6.36
CA TRP A 15 7.53 -4.21 4.91
C TRP A 15 7.13 -5.60 4.41
N VAL A 16 7.47 -6.65 5.16
CA VAL A 16 6.97 -8.00 4.86
C VAL A 16 5.44 -8.02 4.92
N SER A 17 4.85 -7.48 5.99
CA SER A 17 3.40 -7.49 6.20
C SER A 17 2.63 -6.62 5.20
N SER A 18 3.25 -5.54 4.70
CA SER A 18 2.68 -4.66 3.67
C SER A 18 2.40 -5.42 2.39
N GLY A 19 3.27 -6.39 2.05
CA GLY A 19 3.12 -7.23 0.86
C GLY A 19 3.49 -6.53 -0.44
N PHE A 20 4.19 -5.39 -0.40
CA PHE A 20 4.61 -4.66 -1.59
C PHE A 20 6.04 -4.95 -2.05
N TYR A 21 6.91 -5.40 -1.14
CA TYR A 21 8.34 -5.45 -1.41
C TYR A 21 8.87 -6.89 -1.52
N THR A 22 9.78 -7.09 -2.46
CA THR A 22 10.60 -8.29 -2.62
C THR A 22 11.73 -8.31 -1.58
N ALA A 23 12.38 -9.47 -1.43
CA ALA A 23 13.56 -9.57 -0.56
C ALA A 23 14.70 -8.65 -1.01
N GLU A 24 14.89 -8.47 -2.31
CA GLU A 24 15.92 -7.60 -2.88
C GLU A 24 15.65 -6.12 -2.56
N GLU A 25 14.42 -5.67 -2.75
CA GLU A 25 14.02 -4.30 -2.39
C GLU A 25 14.17 -4.06 -0.89
N MET A 26 13.70 -4.99 -0.04
CA MET A 26 13.88 -4.85 1.41
C MET A 26 15.36 -4.82 1.81
N HIS A 27 16.25 -5.55 1.13
CA HIS A 27 17.69 -5.44 1.38
C HIS A 27 18.24 -4.04 1.09
N ALA A 28 17.76 -3.39 0.03
CA ALA A 28 18.14 -2.02 -0.31
C ALA A 28 17.53 -1.02 0.68
N MET A 29 16.26 -1.17 1.04
CA MET A 29 15.57 -0.30 2.01
C MET A 29 16.21 -0.35 3.40
N ILE A 30 16.77 -1.51 3.81
CA ILE A 30 17.57 -1.60 5.04
C ILE A 30 18.77 -0.64 4.96
N ASP A 31 19.47 -0.59 3.83
CA ASP A 31 20.66 0.26 3.68
C ASP A 31 20.33 1.77 3.80
N ASP A 32 19.08 2.16 3.52
CA ASP A 32 18.62 3.55 3.63
C ASP A 32 18.26 3.97 5.07
N ILE A 33 17.85 3.02 5.92
CA ILE A 33 17.38 3.33 7.28
C ILE A 33 18.35 2.90 8.38
N ILE A 34 19.41 2.14 8.05
CA ILE A 34 20.41 1.74 9.04
C ILE A 34 21.22 2.95 9.53
N ASP A 35 21.59 2.92 10.81
CA ASP A 35 22.58 3.81 11.39
C ASP A 35 23.86 3.03 11.77
N GLY A 36 24.90 3.75 12.19
CA GLY A 36 26.25 3.19 12.37
C GLY A 36 26.38 2.10 13.44
N ASP A 37 25.38 1.93 14.32
CA ASP A 37 25.41 0.95 15.40
C ASP A 37 24.61 -0.33 15.10
N CYS A 38 24.04 -0.46 13.88
CA CYS A 38 23.22 -1.60 13.49
C CYS A 38 24.03 -2.85 13.08
N ASP A 39 23.52 -4.03 13.46
CA ASP A 39 24.04 -5.32 12.95
C ASP A 39 23.37 -5.65 11.61
N VAL A 40 23.87 -5.03 10.55
CA VAL A 40 23.28 -5.13 9.20
C VAL A 40 23.17 -6.58 8.71
N PRO A 41 24.18 -7.46 8.83
CA PRO A 41 24.04 -8.87 8.47
C PRO A 41 22.93 -9.58 9.24
N ALA A 42 22.80 -9.35 10.55
CA ALA A 42 21.75 -9.96 11.34
C ALA A 42 20.36 -9.45 10.94
N LEU A 43 20.20 -8.15 10.69
CA LEU A 43 18.94 -7.54 10.24
C LEU A 43 18.53 -8.06 8.87
N LYS A 44 19.44 -8.07 7.89
CA LYS A 44 19.19 -8.62 6.56
C LYS A 44 18.81 -10.11 6.61
N ALA A 45 19.36 -10.88 7.55
CA ALA A 45 19.01 -12.28 7.75
C ALA A 45 17.58 -12.50 8.30
N LEU A 46 16.90 -11.46 8.80
CA LEU A 46 15.49 -11.56 9.25
C LEU A 46 14.49 -11.63 8.10
N ILE A 47 14.83 -11.10 6.92
CA ILE A 47 13.89 -10.97 5.79
C ILE A 47 13.32 -12.34 5.36
N LEU A 48 14.19 -13.33 5.10
CA LEU A 48 13.74 -14.62 4.57
C LEU A 48 12.85 -15.41 5.57
N PRO A 49 13.20 -15.52 6.87
CA PRO A 49 12.30 -16.12 7.85
C PRO A 49 10.94 -15.42 7.97
N GLU A 50 10.92 -14.08 7.94
CA GLU A 50 9.67 -13.31 8.03
C GLU A 50 8.80 -13.49 6.78
N LEU A 51 9.41 -13.50 5.59
CA LEU A 51 8.72 -13.82 4.35
C LEU A 51 8.16 -15.24 4.37
N GLN A 52 8.95 -16.23 4.82
CA GLN A 52 8.47 -17.62 4.91
C GLN A 52 7.27 -17.73 5.84
N ARG A 53 7.33 -17.08 7.02
CA ARG A 53 6.20 -17.01 7.96
C ARG A 53 4.95 -16.40 7.31
N LYS A 54 5.11 -15.34 6.53
CA LYS A 54 4.00 -14.71 5.78
C LYS A 54 3.46 -15.64 4.70
N LEU A 55 4.31 -16.28 3.89
CA LEU A 55 3.91 -17.23 2.86
C LEU A 55 3.13 -18.42 3.43
N ASP A 56 3.54 -18.93 4.59
CA ASP A 56 2.79 -20.00 5.28
C ASP A 56 1.41 -19.53 5.75
N ALA A 57 1.28 -18.26 6.19
CA ALA A 57 -0.01 -17.66 6.51
C ALA A 57 -0.88 -17.47 5.26
N GLU A 58 -0.30 -17.01 4.15
CA GLU A 58 -0.97 -16.77 2.86
C GLU A 58 -1.68 -18.01 2.32
N ARG A 59 -1.11 -19.20 2.51
CA ARG A 59 -1.73 -20.48 2.12
C ARG A 59 -3.11 -20.71 2.74
N ASN A 60 -3.38 -20.07 3.87
CA ASN A 60 -4.65 -20.19 4.59
C ASN A 60 -5.58 -18.99 4.37
N TRP A 61 -5.19 -18.03 3.54
CA TRP A 61 -6.04 -16.88 3.21
C TRP A 61 -7.15 -17.31 2.25
N PRO A 62 -8.28 -16.57 2.24
CA PRO A 62 -9.30 -16.76 1.21
C PRO A 62 -8.72 -16.61 -0.19
N GLN A 63 -9.38 -17.22 -1.18
CA GLN A 63 -9.00 -17.07 -2.59
C GLN A 63 -9.01 -15.60 -3.04
N VAL A 64 -9.99 -14.83 -2.56
CA VAL A 64 -10.11 -13.39 -2.79
C VAL A 64 -10.08 -12.68 -1.44
N THR A 65 -9.08 -11.83 -1.21
CA THR A 65 -8.90 -11.06 0.03
C THR A 65 -9.49 -9.66 -0.09
N ALA A 66 -9.45 -8.90 1.01
CA ALA A 66 -9.79 -7.49 0.99
C ALA A 66 -8.83 -6.67 0.09
N CYS A 67 -7.54 -7.02 0.04
CA CYS A 67 -6.57 -6.34 -0.82
C CYS A 67 -6.83 -6.63 -2.31
N ASP A 68 -7.23 -7.84 -2.69
CA ASP A 68 -7.61 -8.14 -4.09
C ASP A 68 -8.81 -7.27 -4.54
N ARG A 69 -9.83 -7.14 -3.68
CA ARG A 69 -10.97 -6.25 -3.96
C ARG A 69 -10.56 -4.78 -4.00
N LEU A 70 -9.56 -4.37 -3.20
CA LEU A 70 -9.04 -3.01 -3.21
C LEU A 70 -8.30 -2.73 -4.53
N ASP A 71 -7.56 -3.70 -5.05
CA ASP A 71 -6.90 -3.59 -6.36
C ASP A 71 -7.92 -3.34 -7.48
N ASP A 72 -9.03 -4.09 -7.48
CA ASP A 72 -10.13 -3.87 -8.42
C ASP A 72 -10.76 -2.48 -8.28
N VAL A 73 -10.93 -1.98 -7.05
CA VAL A 73 -11.44 -0.62 -6.80
C VAL A 73 -10.53 0.43 -7.40
N PHE A 74 -9.21 0.34 -7.15
CA PHE A 74 -8.24 1.30 -7.65
C PHE A 74 -8.15 1.25 -9.18
N TYR A 75 -8.20 0.05 -9.77
CA TYR A 75 -8.28 -0.13 -11.21
C TYR A 75 -9.52 0.56 -11.80
N HIS A 76 -10.70 0.36 -11.22
CA HIS A 76 -11.93 1.02 -11.70
C HIS A 76 -11.89 2.55 -11.57
N LEU A 77 -11.30 3.08 -10.50
CA LEU A 77 -11.14 4.52 -10.33
C LEU A 77 -10.19 5.11 -11.39
N HIS A 78 -9.10 4.41 -11.68
CA HIS A 78 -8.20 4.77 -12.78
C HIS A 78 -8.93 4.83 -14.12
N GLU A 79 -9.72 3.81 -14.47
CA GLU A 79 -10.53 3.78 -15.69
C GLU A 79 -11.59 4.90 -15.74
N ASP A 80 -12.05 5.39 -14.59
CA ASP A 80 -12.97 6.52 -14.47
C ASP A 80 -12.28 7.90 -14.59
N GLY A 81 -10.98 7.96 -14.86
CA GLY A 81 -10.20 9.20 -14.96
C GLY A 81 -9.81 9.78 -13.59
N ILE A 82 -9.68 8.95 -12.56
CA ILE A 82 -9.11 9.33 -11.26
C ILE A 82 -7.73 8.67 -11.12
N CYS A 83 -6.66 9.45 -11.02
CA CYS A 83 -5.31 8.91 -10.77
C CYS A 83 -5.30 8.19 -9.41
N ALA A 84 -5.38 6.86 -9.44
CA ALA A 84 -5.59 6.03 -8.27
C ALA A 84 -4.31 5.23 -7.96
N LEU A 85 -3.56 5.68 -6.95
CA LEU A 85 -2.25 5.11 -6.62
C LEU A 85 -2.26 4.38 -5.28
N GLN A 86 -1.71 3.17 -5.28
CA GLN A 86 -1.60 2.33 -4.09
C GLN A 86 -0.18 2.37 -3.54
N ASN A 87 -0.02 2.51 -2.23
CA ASN A 87 1.30 2.60 -1.57
C ASN A 87 2.21 3.67 -2.22
N ALA A 88 1.63 4.85 -2.48
CA ALA A 88 2.28 5.96 -3.16
C ALA A 88 3.24 6.69 -2.20
N GLY A 89 4.53 6.32 -2.26
CA GLY A 89 5.53 6.80 -1.34
C GLY A 89 5.28 6.40 0.12
N TYR A 90 5.92 7.09 1.07
CA TYR A 90 5.81 6.75 2.49
C TYR A 90 4.88 7.70 3.27
N GLU A 91 4.93 9.00 2.96
CA GLU A 91 4.12 10.04 3.60
C GLU A 91 3.23 10.78 2.58
N THR A 92 2.35 11.65 3.07
CA THR A 92 1.40 12.39 2.22
C THR A 92 2.09 13.22 1.13
N SER A 93 3.23 13.86 1.42
CA SER A 93 3.97 14.65 0.42
C SER A 93 4.52 13.81 -0.72
N ASP A 94 4.93 12.57 -0.43
CA ASP A 94 5.41 11.64 -1.44
C ASP A 94 4.25 11.23 -2.33
N GLY A 95 3.09 10.92 -1.76
CA GLY A 95 1.89 10.58 -2.51
C GLY A 95 1.47 11.68 -3.51
N PHE A 96 1.60 12.97 -3.13
CA PHE A 96 1.39 14.06 -4.08
C PHE A 96 2.46 14.14 -5.18
N THR A 97 3.70 13.82 -4.86
CA THR A 97 4.80 13.78 -5.83
C THR A 97 4.57 12.66 -6.86
N GLU A 98 4.21 11.46 -6.40
CA GLU A 98 3.85 10.31 -7.25
C GLU A 98 2.66 10.63 -8.16
N VAL A 99 1.62 11.29 -7.63
CA VAL A 99 0.50 11.76 -8.45
C VAL A 99 0.99 12.73 -9.53
N ALA A 100 1.82 13.71 -9.19
CA ALA A 100 2.33 14.68 -10.15
C ALA A 100 3.14 14.01 -11.27
N GLU A 101 4.00 13.04 -10.95
CA GLU A 101 4.76 12.28 -11.94
C GLU A 101 3.85 11.52 -12.91
N VAL A 102 2.83 10.85 -12.40
CA VAL A 102 1.84 10.14 -13.25
C VAL A 102 1.05 11.11 -14.14
N LEU A 103 0.73 12.31 -13.65
CA LEU A 103 0.05 13.33 -14.45
C LEU A 103 0.93 13.87 -15.58
N ASP A 104 2.22 14.09 -15.32
CA ASP A 104 3.18 14.60 -16.32
C ASP A 104 3.39 13.62 -17.48
N GLU A 105 3.25 12.31 -17.22
CA GLU A 105 3.36 11.25 -18.23
C GLU A 105 2.03 10.95 -18.95
N ALA A 106 0.90 11.36 -18.37
CA ALA A 106 -0.43 11.10 -18.91
C ALA A 106 -0.81 12.07 -20.03
N PRO A 107 -1.71 11.67 -20.96
CA PRO A 107 -2.29 12.61 -21.91
C PRO A 107 -3.03 13.75 -21.20
N ASP A 108 -3.02 14.93 -21.81
CA ASP A 108 -3.81 16.08 -21.35
C ASP A 108 -5.27 15.68 -21.08
N ASP A 109 -5.82 16.20 -19.97
CA ASP A 109 -7.20 15.95 -19.51
C ASP A 109 -7.56 14.47 -19.24
N HIS A 110 -6.59 13.56 -19.17
CA HIS A 110 -6.85 12.15 -18.88
C HIS A 110 -7.43 11.96 -17.46
N TYR A 111 -6.91 12.72 -16.49
CA TYR A 111 -7.34 12.66 -15.11
C TYR A 111 -8.05 13.94 -14.66
N HIS A 112 -9.20 13.78 -14.01
CA HIS A 112 -9.96 14.87 -13.37
C HIS A 112 -9.79 14.87 -11.84
N GLY A 113 -9.32 13.79 -11.25
CA GLY A 113 -9.03 13.71 -9.83
C GLY A 113 -7.90 12.74 -9.52
N PHE A 114 -7.58 12.63 -8.23
CA PHE A 114 -6.66 11.63 -7.72
C PHE A 114 -7.22 11.00 -6.45
N CYS A 115 -6.75 9.80 -6.14
CA CYS A 115 -6.83 9.22 -4.81
C CYS A 115 -5.61 8.33 -4.55
N PHE A 116 -5.13 8.32 -3.31
CA PHE A 116 -4.01 7.46 -2.94
C PHE A 116 -4.03 7.10 -1.46
N TYR A 117 -3.30 6.05 -1.12
CA TYR A 117 -2.83 5.77 0.23
C TYR A 117 -1.32 5.52 0.18
N HIS A 118 -0.62 5.87 1.25
CA HIS A 118 0.86 5.80 1.32
C HIS A 118 1.34 4.79 2.37
N GLY A 119 2.66 4.60 2.49
CA GLY A 119 3.25 3.60 3.38
C GLY A 119 2.79 3.70 4.84
N GLN A 120 2.69 4.90 5.42
CA GLN A 120 2.15 5.07 6.77
C GLN A 120 0.67 4.67 6.90
N ASP A 121 -0.16 4.85 5.87
CA ASP A 121 -1.54 4.35 5.86
C ASP A 121 -1.55 2.82 5.86
N VAL A 122 -0.62 2.19 5.14
CA VAL A 122 -0.43 0.73 5.15
C VAL A 122 -0.01 0.25 6.53
N GLU A 123 0.92 0.95 7.19
CA GLU A 123 1.27 0.61 8.58
C GLU A 123 0.07 0.72 9.52
N CYS A 124 -0.73 1.77 9.32
CA CYS A 124 -1.90 2.03 10.14
C CYS A 124 -2.94 0.92 9.98
N VAL A 125 -3.28 0.52 8.76
CA VAL A 125 -4.27 -0.54 8.52
C VAL A 125 -3.78 -1.91 8.99
N VAL A 126 -2.48 -2.20 8.85
CA VAL A 126 -1.88 -3.44 9.38
C VAL A 126 -2.00 -3.53 10.92
N LYS A 127 -1.96 -2.38 11.62
CA LYS A 127 -2.02 -2.30 13.08
C LYS A 127 -3.44 -2.10 13.64
N SER A 128 -4.33 -1.47 12.89
CA SER A 128 -5.62 -0.96 13.39
C SER A 128 -6.85 -1.41 12.62
N ASP A 129 -6.67 -2.13 11.51
CA ASP A 129 -7.73 -2.50 10.56
C ASP A 129 -8.48 -1.29 9.95
N VAL A 130 -7.85 -0.10 9.93
CA VAL A 130 -8.38 1.11 9.27
C VAL A 130 -7.41 1.61 8.21
N LEU A 131 -7.88 1.69 6.96
CA LEU A 131 -7.16 2.29 5.84
C LEU A 131 -7.68 3.71 5.58
N TYR A 132 -6.77 4.66 5.43
CA TYR A 132 -7.07 6.03 5.03
C TYR A 132 -6.70 6.22 3.55
N ILE A 133 -7.61 6.81 2.79
CA ILE A 133 -7.39 7.11 1.37
C ILE A 133 -7.60 8.60 1.15
N ALA A 134 -6.51 9.30 0.82
CA ALA A 134 -6.52 10.70 0.41
C ALA A 134 -7.14 10.82 -0.99
N PHE A 135 -7.79 11.95 -1.27
CA PHE A 135 -8.36 12.23 -2.58
C PHE A 135 -8.44 13.73 -2.84
N GLY A 136 -8.58 14.11 -4.11
CA GLY A 136 -8.73 15.51 -4.51
C GLY A 136 -8.98 15.66 -6.00
N ALA A 137 -9.10 16.92 -6.44
CA ALA A 137 -9.21 17.28 -7.85
C ALA A 137 -7.86 17.76 -8.38
N ILE A 138 -7.55 17.48 -9.64
CA ILE A 138 -6.28 17.95 -10.25
C ILE A 138 -6.21 19.47 -10.36
N ASN A 139 -7.36 20.12 -10.56
CA ASN A 139 -7.50 21.57 -10.70
C ASN A 139 -7.78 22.29 -9.37
N ASP A 140 -7.64 21.60 -8.23
CA ASP A 140 -7.97 22.11 -6.89
C ASP A 140 -9.42 22.60 -6.70
N ASP A 141 -10.37 22.27 -7.62
CA ASP A 141 -11.78 22.63 -7.46
C ASP A 141 -12.43 21.79 -6.35
N PRO A 142 -12.91 22.40 -5.25
CA PRO A 142 -13.55 21.67 -4.15
C PRO A 142 -14.80 20.90 -4.57
N ALA A 143 -15.56 21.40 -5.56
CA ALA A 143 -16.75 20.71 -6.05
C ALA A 143 -16.39 19.44 -6.84
N GLN A 144 -15.28 19.49 -7.57
CA GLN A 144 -14.72 18.34 -8.27
C GLN A 144 -14.09 17.35 -7.29
N ALA A 145 -13.36 17.83 -6.29
CA ALA A 145 -12.78 16.98 -5.24
C ALA A 145 -13.87 16.24 -4.46
N LEU A 146 -14.99 16.91 -4.15
CA LEU A 146 -16.15 16.27 -3.52
C LEU A 146 -16.72 15.14 -4.39
N LYS A 147 -16.84 15.33 -5.71
CA LYS A 147 -17.30 14.28 -6.63
C LYS A 147 -16.33 13.09 -6.68
N VAL A 148 -15.02 13.35 -6.63
CA VAL A 148 -13.99 12.31 -6.56
C VAL A 148 -14.15 11.49 -5.27
N GLY A 149 -14.27 12.15 -4.12
CA GLY A 149 -14.53 11.48 -2.84
C GLY A 149 -15.82 10.66 -2.81
N GLN A 150 -16.91 11.21 -3.40
CA GLN A 150 -18.17 10.49 -3.55
C GLN A 150 -18.05 9.27 -4.46
N ARG A 151 -17.28 9.37 -5.55
CA ARG A 151 -17.01 8.24 -6.44
C ARG A 151 -16.19 7.16 -5.73
N LEU A 152 -15.10 7.54 -5.08
CA LEU A 152 -14.26 6.66 -4.26
C LEU A 152 -15.10 5.90 -3.22
N ALA A 153 -15.87 6.62 -2.40
CA ALA A 153 -16.73 6.02 -1.39
C ALA A 153 -17.79 5.09 -1.99
N THR A 154 -18.34 5.42 -3.17
CA THR A 154 -19.33 4.59 -3.86
C THR A 154 -18.72 3.28 -4.35
N VAL A 155 -17.57 3.34 -5.01
CA VAL A 155 -16.90 2.14 -5.56
C VAL A 155 -16.41 1.23 -4.43
N LEU A 156 -15.87 1.80 -3.35
CA LEU A 156 -15.51 1.04 -2.13
C LEU A 156 -16.74 0.33 -1.51
N LYS A 157 -17.86 1.03 -1.33
CA LYS A 157 -19.09 0.42 -0.80
C LYS A 157 -19.62 -0.67 -1.72
N ALA A 158 -19.57 -0.48 -3.04
CA ALA A 158 -19.98 -1.48 -4.02
C ALA A 158 -19.09 -2.73 -3.99
N ALA A 159 -17.79 -2.56 -3.71
CA ALA A 159 -16.86 -3.66 -3.48
C ALA A 159 -17.05 -4.34 -2.10
N GLY A 160 -17.96 -3.85 -1.26
CA GLY A 160 -18.30 -4.44 0.04
C GLY A 160 -17.36 -4.04 1.17
N PHE A 161 -16.84 -2.82 1.13
CA PHE A 161 -16.08 -2.22 2.23
C PHE A 161 -16.96 -1.39 3.16
N GLU A 162 -16.59 -1.34 4.44
CA GLU A 162 -17.22 -0.43 5.41
C GLU A 162 -16.54 0.94 5.32
N VAL A 163 -17.23 1.90 4.70
CA VAL A 163 -16.69 3.23 4.43
C VAL A 163 -17.23 4.26 5.42
N VAL A 164 -16.32 4.94 6.11
CA VAL A 164 -16.61 6.07 7.00
C VAL A 164 -16.04 7.34 6.39
N TRP A 165 -16.94 8.23 5.96
CA TRP A 165 -16.58 9.54 5.42
C TRP A 165 -17.78 10.49 5.57
N ASN A 166 -17.53 11.73 5.95
CA ASN A 166 -18.53 12.74 6.25
C ASN A 166 -18.82 13.68 5.07
N GLU A 167 -18.47 13.28 3.85
CA GLU A 167 -18.62 14.06 2.62
C GLU A 167 -17.91 15.42 2.66
N THR A 168 -16.75 15.50 3.31
CA THR A 168 -15.89 16.70 3.29
C THR A 168 -14.56 16.42 2.60
N VAL A 169 -14.05 17.43 1.90
CA VAL A 169 -12.73 17.36 1.23
C VAL A 169 -11.56 17.55 2.20
N GLU A 170 -11.85 17.88 3.47
CA GLU A 170 -10.84 18.11 4.51
C GLU A 170 -10.35 16.82 5.18
N ARG A 171 -11.01 15.69 4.92
CA ARG A 171 -10.70 14.40 5.53
C ARG A 171 -10.64 13.31 4.48
N CYS A 172 -9.74 12.34 4.71
CA CYS A 172 -9.65 11.12 3.92
C CYS A 172 -10.96 10.32 3.97
N VAL A 173 -11.15 9.46 2.96
CA VAL A 173 -12.14 8.38 3.05
C VAL A 173 -11.52 7.26 3.87
N GLU A 174 -12.21 6.82 4.92
CA GLU A 174 -11.73 5.75 5.81
C GLU A 174 -12.41 4.43 5.47
N VAL A 175 -11.64 3.34 5.41
CA VAL A 175 -12.15 1.98 5.28
C VAL A 175 -11.89 1.22 6.57
N HIS A 176 -12.96 0.88 7.27
CA HIS A 176 -12.92 0.23 8.58
C HIS A 176 -13.06 -1.29 8.45
N ASN A 177 -12.68 -2.01 9.50
CA ASN A 177 -12.69 -3.47 9.55
C ASN A 177 -11.92 -4.11 8.37
N PHE A 178 -10.86 -3.44 7.94
CA PHE A 178 -10.04 -3.85 6.81
C PHE A 178 -8.93 -4.79 7.26
N LYS A 179 -9.19 -6.10 7.15
CA LYS A 179 -8.16 -7.10 7.39
C LYS A 179 -7.12 -7.07 6.27
N TRP A 180 -5.93 -6.51 6.55
CA TRP A 180 -4.84 -6.45 5.58
C TRP A 180 -4.28 -7.83 5.27
N GLN A 181 -4.47 -8.29 4.03
CA GLN A 181 -4.04 -9.59 3.52
C GLN A 181 -3.56 -9.44 2.07
N ARG A 182 -2.55 -8.57 1.87
CA ARG A 182 -1.87 -8.39 0.59
C ARG A 182 -0.83 -9.49 0.41
N ARG A 183 -0.96 -10.26 -0.66
CA ARG A 183 -0.03 -11.36 -0.97
C ARG A 183 1.33 -10.79 -1.32
N SER A 184 2.39 -11.51 -0.97
CA SER A 184 3.74 -11.12 -1.35
C SER A 184 3.84 -11.04 -2.88
N PRO A 185 4.65 -10.11 -3.42
CA PRO A 185 4.81 -9.99 -4.86
C PRO A 185 5.32 -11.31 -5.43
N VAL A 186 4.73 -11.72 -6.55
CA VAL A 186 5.20 -12.88 -7.30
C VAL A 186 6.54 -12.50 -7.89
N THR A 187 7.64 -13.04 -7.38
CA THR A 187 8.92 -12.92 -8.07
C THR A 187 8.81 -13.71 -9.37
N ASP A 188 9.25 -13.17 -10.50
CA ASP A 188 9.27 -13.87 -11.81
C ASP A 188 10.09 -15.18 -11.79
N SER A 189 10.78 -15.47 -10.68
CA SER A 189 11.36 -16.78 -10.32
C SER A 189 10.34 -17.80 -9.73
N GLY A 190 9.04 -17.47 -9.76
CA GLY A 190 7.92 -18.14 -9.11
C GLY A 190 7.38 -19.40 -9.80
N LEU A 191 8.23 -20.20 -10.45
CA LEU A 191 7.84 -21.55 -10.90
C LEU A 191 8.87 -22.66 -10.65
N ASP A 192 10.12 -22.36 -10.24
CA ASP A 192 11.15 -23.42 -10.15
C ASP A 192 11.85 -23.59 -8.78
N ALA A 193 11.73 -22.65 -7.84
CA ALA A 193 12.53 -22.73 -6.60
C ALA A 193 11.90 -23.52 -5.43
N LEU A 194 10.61 -23.89 -5.49
CA LEU A 194 9.94 -24.69 -4.45
C LEU A 194 9.60 -26.12 -4.89
N SER A 195 10.05 -26.52 -6.09
CA SER A 195 9.84 -27.86 -6.65
C SER A 195 10.92 -28.88 -6.24
N THR A 196 11.92 -28.49 -5.45
CA THR A 196 13.10 -29.36 -5.19
C THR A 196 13.35 -29.60 -3.70
N LEU A 197 12.33 -30.05 -2.98
CA LEU A 197 12.50 -30.83 -1.76
C LEU A 197 11.55 -32.03 -1.81
N HIS A 198 12.00 -33.07 -2.51
CA HIS A 198 11.62 -34.47 -2.32
C HIS A 198 12.89 -35.30 -2.18
#